data_AF-A0A7C8YG54-F1
#
_entry.id   AF-A0A7C8YG54-F1
#
_cell.length_a   1.000
_cell.length_b   1.000
_cell.length_c   1.000
_cell.angle_alpha   90.00
_cell.angle_beta   90.00
_cell.angle_gamma   90.00
#
_symmetry.space_group_name_H-M   'P 1'
#
loop_
_entity.id
_entity.type
_entity.pdbx_description
1 polymer ?
#
loop_
_entity_poly.entity_id
_entity_poly.type
_entity_poly.pdbx_seq_one_letter_code
_entity_poly.pdbx_strand_id
1 'polypeptide(L)'
;TAVASSLMDRQGRKSLLTISFSGMAASMLLLSLSFTWEILAPYSGTLAVLGTVLYVLSFSLGAGPVPALLLPEIFASRIRAKAVALSLGMHWASNFVIGLYFLSVVNKFGISRVYLGFAAVCVLAVLYIAGNV
;
A
#
# COMPACT_ATOMS: atom_id res chain seq x y z
N THR A 1 -11.57 4.56 9.30
CA THR A 1 -12.07 5.76 8.60
C THR A 1 -12.22 6.95 9.53
N ALA A 2 -12.99 6.88 10.64
CA ALA A 2 -13.14 8.00 11.60
C ALA A 2 -11.81 8.44 12.27
N VAL A 3 -10.95 7.47 12.60
CA VAL A 3 -9.60 7.74 13.15
C VAL A 3 -8.66 8.30 12.07
N ALA A 4 -8.79 7.84 10.83
CA ALA A 4 -7.97 8.33 9.71
C ALA A 4 -8.35 9.77 9.34
N SER A 5 -9.64 10.12 9.34
CA SER A 5 -10.11 11.49 9.08
C SER A 5 -9.66 12.46 10.18
N SER A 6 -9.74 12.08 11.45
CA SER A 6 -9.28 12.95 12.55
C SER A 6 -7.75 13.13 12.56
N LEU A 7 -7.00 12.10 12.17
CA LEU A 7 -5.54 12.17 12.09
C LEU A 7 -5.07 12.96 10.87
N MET A 8 -5.80 12.88 9.76
CA MET A 8 -5.52 13.63 8.53
C MET A 8 -5.67 15.15 8.74
N ASP A 9 -6.66 15.58 9.52
CA ASP A 9 -6.85 17.00 9.89
C ASP A 9 -5.74 17.53 10.81
N ARG A 10 -5.06 16.64 11.57
CA ARG A 10 -4.02 17.03 12.54
C ARG A 10 -2.57 16.89 12.03
N GLN A 11 -2.25 15.86 11.26
CA GLN A 11 -0.86 15.52 10.88
C GLN A 11 -0.47 15.95 9.45
N GLY A 12 -1.44 16.36 8.64
CA GLY A 12 -1.21 16.72 7.25
C GLY A 12 -1.05 15.52 6.32
N ARG A 13 -1.49 15.69 5.07
CA ARG A 13 -1.72 14.61 4.10
C ARG A 13 -0.43 13.89 3.68
N LYS A 14 0.68 14.64 3.55
CA LYS A 14 2.01 14.08 3.21
C LYS A 14 2.52 13.13 4.29
N SER A 15 2.48 13.56 5.56
CA SER A 15 2.95 12.75 6.69
C SER A 15 2.15 11.45 6.81
N LEU A 16 0.82 11.55 6.66
CA LEU A 16 -0.08 10.40 6.69
C LEU A 16 0.24 9.38 5.59
N LEU A 17 0.55 9.86 4.38
CA LEU A 17 0.90 9.01 3.23
C LEU A 17 2.24 8.31 3.49
N THR A 18 3.25 9.02 3.99
CA THR A 18 4.57 8.46 4.33
C THR A 18 4.47 7.39 5.42
N ILE A 19 3.73 7.64 6.50
CA ILE A 19 3.53 6.68 7.60
C ILE A 19 2.77 5.43 7.12
N SER A 20 1.78 5.62 6.25
CA SER A 20 1.01 4.51 5.69
C SER A 20 1.88 3.61 4.81
N PHE A 21 2.63 4.18 3.87
CA PHE A 21 3.52 3.39 2.99
C PHE A 21 4.69 2.75 3.75
N SER A 22 5.23 3.40 4.78
CA SER A 22 6.27 2.78 5.62
C SER A 22 5.72 1.60 6.44
N GLY A 23 4.52 1.74 7.02
CA GLY A 23 3.85 0.64 7.72
C GLY A 23 3.50 -0.54 6.79
N MET A 24 3.04 -0.25 5.57
CA MET A 24 2.81 -1.27 4.55
C MET A 24 4.10 -1.98 4.13
N ALA A 25 5.19 -1.24 3.92
CA ALA A 25 6.50 -1.81 3.60
C ALA A 25 7.00 -2.74 4.71
N ALA A 26 6.93 -2.31 5.97
CA ALA A 26 7.32 -3.11 7.12
C ALA A 26 6.48 -4.40 7.24
N SER A 27 5.17 -4.30 7.01
CA SER A 27 4.25 -5.44 7.05
C SER A 27 4.54 -6.46 5.95
N MET A 28 4.83 -5.99 4.74
CA MET A 28 5.19 -6.85 3.60
C MET A 28 6.57 -7.49 3.77
N LEU A 29 7.53 -6.80 4.40
CA LEU A 29 8.80 -7.39 4.79
C LEU A 29 8.62 -8.49 5.83
N LEU A 30 7.78 -8.26 6.85
CA LEU A 30 7.46 -9.26 7.87
C LEU A 30 6.85 -10.51 7.23
N LEU A 31 5.90 -10.34 6.32
CA LEU A 31 5.30 -11.44 5.55
C LEU A 31 6.36 -12.22 4.77
N SER A 32 7.25 -11.54 4.04
CA SER A 32 8.31 -12.23 3.32
C SER A 32 9.25 -13.00 4.23
N LEU A 33 9.67 -12.43 5.36
CA LEU A 33 10.56 -13.10 6.31
C LEU A 33 9.88 -14.33 6.93
N SER A 34 8.59 -14.23 7.23
CA SER A 34 7.78 -15.33 7.76
C SER A 34 7.71 -16.54 6.84
N PHE A 35 7.79 -16.34 5.52
CA PHE A 35 7.79 -17.41 4.52
C PHE A 35 9.19 -17.80 4.03
N THR A 36 10.24 -17.13 4.50
CA THR A 36 11.64 -17.41 4.08
C THR A 36 12.41 -18.19 5.14
N TRP A 37 12.17 -17.93 6.43
CA TRP A 37 12.87 -18.62 7.51
C TRP A 37 12.13 -19.87 7.99
N GLU A 38 12.79 -21.03 7.85
CA GLU A 38 12.27 -22.32 8.32
C GLU A 38 12.07 -22.37 9.85
N ILE A 39 12.84 -21.58 10.61
CA ILE A 39 12.68 -21.43 12.07
C ILE A 39 11.30 -20.85 12.42
N LEU A 40 10.73 -20.04 11.52
CA LEU A 40 9.41 -19.43 11.69
C LEU A 40 8.28 -20.30 11.09
N ALA A 41 8.59 -21.43 10.44
CA ALA A 41 7.59 -22.32 9.85
C ALA A 41 6.41 -22.68 10.78
N PRO A 42 6.62 -23.04 12.07
CA PRO A 42 5.50 -23.36 12.97
C PRO A 42 4.65 -22.14 13.34
N TYR A 43 5.17 -20.92 13.25
CA TYR A 43 4.46 -19.67 13.56
C TYR A 43 4.04 -18.89 12.30
N SER A 44 4.34 -19.41 11.12
CA SER A 44 4.16 -18.73 9.83
C SER A 44 2.72 -18.29 9.58
N GLY A 45 1.75 -19.12 9.96
CA GLY A 45 0.32 -18.79 9.85
C GLY A 45 -0.07 -17.58 10.72
N THR A 46 0.35 -17.56 12.00
CA THR A 46 0.06 -16.46 12.91
C THR A 46 0.74 -15.17 12.48
N LEU A 47 2.01 -15.24 12.05
CA LEU A 47 2.76 -14.11 11.52
C LEU A 47 2.15 -13.59 10.22
N ALA A 48 1.65 -14.47 9.35
CA ALA A 48 0.97 -14.07 8.12
C ALA A 48 -0.34 -13.32 8.41
N VAL A 49 -1.13 -13.79 9.37
CA VAL A 49 -2.34 -13.09 9.82
C VAL A 49 -1.97 -11.72 10.41
N LEU A 50 -0.99 -11.68 11.31
CA LEU A 50 -0.53 -10.44 11.94
C LEU A 50 -0.03 -9.42 10.89
N GLY A 51 0.81 -9.87 9.96
CA GLY A 51 1.35 -9.03 8.87
C GLY A 51 0.24 -8.52 7.95
N THR A 52 -0.75 -9.35 7.64
CA THR A 52 -1.91 -8.93 6.83
C THR A 52 -2.75 -7.89 7.56
N VAL A 53 -3.02 -8.08 8.84
CA VAL A 53 -3.77 -7.12 9.66
C VAL A 53 -3.02 -5.79 9.76
N LEU A 54 -1.71 -5.82 10.04
CA LEU A 54 -0.89 -4.60 10.08
C LEU A 54 -0.90 -3.88 8.73
N TYR A 55 -0.78 -4.61 7.62
CA TYR A 55 -0.88 -4.04 6.28
C TYR A 55 -2.23 -3.34 6.06
N VAL A 56 -3.34 -4.00 6.40
CA VAL A 56 -4.69 -3.44 6.23
C VAL A 56 -4.90 -2.20 7.12
N LEU A 57 -4.40 -2.22 8.34
CA LEU A 57 -4.47 -1.06 9.25
C LEU A 57 -3.64 0.11 8.70
N SER A 58 -2.40 -0.12 8.30
CA SER A 58 -1.54 0.90 7.70
C SER A 58 -2.15 1.48 6.41
N PHE A 59 -2.71 0.64 5.53
CA PHE A 59 -3.40 1.08 4.31
C PHE A 59 -4.61 1.95 4.63
N SER A 60 -5.45 1.52 5.58
CA SER A 60 -6.68 2.22 5.96
C SER A 60 -6.43 3.59 6.61
N LEU A 61 -5.24 3.79 7.19
CA LEU A 61 -4.86 5.05 7.82
C LEU A 61 -4.46 6.14 6.81
N GLY A 62 -3.90 5.79 5.64
CA GLY A 62 -3.39 6.79 4.69
C GLY A 62 -3.68 6.47 3.24
N ALA A 63 -3.08 5.40 2.70
CA ALA A 63 -3.18 5.07 1.28
C ALA A 63 -4.61 4.86 0.75
N GLY A 64 -5.55 4.47 1.62
CA GLY A 64 -6.97 4.41 1.27
C GLY A 64 -7.63 5.80 1.12
N PRO A 65 -7.76 6.59 2.19
CA PRO A 65 -8.51 7.86 2.16
C PRO A 65 -7.76 9.03 1.51
N VAL A 66 -6.43 9.09 1.62
CA VAL A 66 -5.66 10.28 1.25
C VAL A 66 -5.67 10.56 -0.26
N PRO A 67 -5.44 9.57 -1.17
CA PRO A 67 -5.53 9.82 -2.61
C PRO A 67 -6.93 10.25 -3.06
N ALA A 68 -7.98 9.67 -2.46
CA ALA A 68 -9.36 10.02 -2.80
C ALA A 68 -9.70 11.49 -2.49
N LEU A 69 -9.05 12.07 -1.49
CA LEU A 69 -9.24 13.47 -1.09
C LEU A 69 -8.22 14.43 -1.73
N LEU A 70 -7.00 13.97 -2.01
CA LEU A 70 -5.98 14.77 -2.67
C LEU A 70 -6.25 14.98 -4.17
N LEU A 71 -6.71 13.94 -4.89
CA LEU A 71 -6.89 14.03 -6.35
C LEU A 71 -7.84 15.19 -6.74
N PRO A 72 -9.02 15.37 -6.11
CA PRO A 72 -9.90 16.50 -6.43
C PRO A 72 -9.32 17.88 -6.08
N GLU A 73 -8.41 17.96 -5.10
CA GLU A 73 -7.84 19.23 -4.63
C GLU A 73 -6.65 19.70 -5.47
N ILE A 74 -5.84 18.77 -5.98
CA ILE A 74 -4.66 19.09 -6.81
C ILE A 74 -5.10 19.51 -8.22
N PHE A 75 -6.20 18.95 -8.75
CA PHE A 75 -6.66 19.26 -10.10
C PHE A 75 -7.56 20.50 -10.16
N ALA A 76 -7.23 21.40 -11.09
CA ALA A 76 -8.04 22.56 -11.43
C ALA A 76 -9.48 22.17 -11.80
N SER A 77 -10.46 22.97 -11.37
CA SER A 77 -11.90 22.68 -11.51
C SER A 77 -12.32 22.29 -12.94
N ARG A 78 -11.70 22.90 -13.95
CA ARG A 78 -11.97 22.65 -15.38
C ARG A 78 -11.67 21.22 -15.83
N ILE A 79 -10.61 20.60 -15.31
CA ILE A 79 -10.15 19.26 -15.73
C ILE A 79 -10.36 18.18 -14.67
N ARG A 80 -10.76 18.57 -13.46
CA ARG A 80 -10.89 17.71 -12.28
C ARG A 80 -11.63 16.41 -12.55
N ALA A 81 -12.82 16.48 -13.13
CA ALA A 81 -13.64 15.29 -13.40
C ALA A 81 -12.91 14.28 -14.31
N LYS A 82 -12.26 14.77 -15.38
CA LYS A 82 -11.50 13.91 -16.31
C LYS A 82 -10.25 13.33 -15.67
N ALA A 83 -9.51 14.15 -14.92
CA ALA A 83 -8.29 13.73 -14.26
C ALA A 83 -8.54 12.68 -13.16
N VAL A 84 -9.56 12.90 -12.31
CA VAL A 84 -9.98 11.94 -11.29
C VAL A 84 -10.47 10.63 -11.91
N ALA A 85 -11.27 10.70 -12.99
CA ALA A 85 -11.73 9.51 -13.70
C ALA A 85 -10.57 8.69 -14.28
N LEU A 86 -9.56 9.35 -14.87
CA LEU A 86 -8.37 8.69 -15.39
C LEU A 86 -7.55 8.03 -14.27
N SER A 87 -7.31 8.74 -13.16
CA SER A 87 -6.60 8.19 -12.00
C SER A 87 -7.30 6.97 -11.41
N LEU A 88 -8.63 7.04 -11.27
CA LEU A 88 -9.42 5.89 -10.79
C LEU A 88 -9.41 4.74 -11.80
N GLY A 89 -9.49 5.03 -13.09
CA GLY A 89 -9.36 4.03 -14.16
C GLY A 89 -8.01 3.31 -14.12
N MET A 90 -6.91 4.05 -13.96
CA MET A 90 -5.56 3.49 -13.80
C MET A 90 -5.43 2.64 -12.52
N HIS A 91 -6.08 3.05 -11.43
CA HIS A 91 -6.12 2.28 -10.18
C HIS A 91 -6.81 0.93 -10.39
N TRP A 92 -7.99 0.92 -11.00
CA TRP A 92 -8.72 -0.32 -11.29
C TRP A 92 -7.99 -1.21 -12.30
N ALA A 93 -7.38 -0.63 -13.33
CA ALA A 93 -6.58 -1.37 -14.29
C ALA A 93 -5.38 -2.07 -13.60
N SER A 94 -4.67 -1.36 -12.72
CA SER A 94 -3.58 -1.93 -11.92
C SER A 94 -4.07 -3.07 -11.03
N ASN A 95 -5.21 -2.89 -10.36
CA ASN A 95 -5.81 -3.92 -9.51
C ASN A 95 -6.20 -5.17 -10.32
N PHE A 96 -6.76 -4.98 -11.52
CA PHE A 96 -7.10 -6.08 -12.42
C PHE A 96 -5.86 -6.86 -12.86
N VAL A 97 -4.79 -6.17 -13.27
CA VAL A 97 -3.52 -6.79 -13.66
C VAL A 97 -2.93 -7.59 -12.48
N ILE A 98 -2.86 -7.00 -11.29
CA ILE A 98 -2.35 -7.70 -10.10
C ILE A 98 -3.23 -8.93 -9.81
N GLY A 99 -4.55 -8.79 -9.79
CA GLY A 99 -5.47 -9.90 -9.54
C GLY A 99 -5.34 -11.05 -10.53
N LEU A 100 -5.15 -10.75 -11.82
CA LEU A 100 -4.94 -11.77 -12.86
C LEU A 100 -3.61 -12.52 -12.71
N TYR A 101 -2.52 -11.79 -12.48
CA TYR A 101 -1.18 -12.38 -12.53
C TYR A 101 -0.66 -12.85 -11.17
N PHE A 102 -1.28 -12.45 -10.06
CA PHE A 102 -0.76 -12.72 -8.71
C PHE A 102 -0.44 -14.21 -8.49
N LEU A 103 -1.41 -15.12 -8.68
CA LEU A 103 -1.17 -16.56 -8.52
C LEU A 103 -0.09 -17.08 -9.47
N SER A 104 -0.10 -16.63 -10.73
CA SER A 104 0.90 -17.07 -11.72
C SER A 104 2.32 -16.66 -11.34
N VAL A 105 2.49 -15.45 -10.81
CA VAL A 105 3.78 -14.93 -10.36
C VAL A 105 4.21 -15.61 -9.07
N VAL A 106 3.29 -15.82 -8.12
CA VAL A 106 3.56 -16.55 -6.86
C VAL A 106 4.01 -17.98 -7.15
N ASN A 107 3.35 -18.69 -8.08
CA ASN A 107 3.73 -20.06 -8.46
C ASN A 107 5.12 -20.13 -9.12
N LYS A 108 5.53 -19.09 -9.86
CA LYS A 108 6.81 -19.07 -10.57
C LYS A 108 7.98 -18.59 -9.70
N PHE A 109 7.75 -17.61 -8.83
CA PHE A 109 8.82 -16.92 -8.08
C PHE A 109 8.79 -17.20 -6.57
N GLY A 110 7.71 -17.79 -6.06
CA GLY A 110 7.49 -18.00 -4.63
C GLY A 110 6.89 -16.77 -3.94
N ILE A 111 6.04 -17.02 -2.95
CA ILE A 111 5.25 -15.98 -2.29
C ILE A 111 6.12 -14.93 -1.56
N SER A 112 7.24 -15.36 -0.97
CA SER A 112 8.17 -14.48 -0.26
C SER A 112 8.76 -13.41 -1.17
N ARG A 113 9.23 -13.80 -2.38
CA ARG A 113 9.83 -12.86 -3.34
C ARG A 113 8.79 -11.87 -3.88
N VAL A 114 7.55 -12.30 -4.04
CA VAL A 114 6.44 -11.43 -4.44
C VAL A 114 6.17 -10.38 -3.38
N TYR A 115 6.10 -10.77 -2.10
CA TYR A 115 5.94 -9.81 -0.99
C TYR A 115 7.14 -8.87 -0.83
N LEU A 116 8.37 -9.34 -1.06
CA LEU A 116 9.55 -8.46 -1.13
C LEU A 116 9.44 -7.44 -2.26
N GLY A 117 8.94 -7.85 -3.43
CA GLY A 117 8.68 -6.93 -4.55
C GLY A 117 7.68 -5.84 -4.16
N PHE A 118 6.57 -6.20 -3.51
CA PHE A 118 5.60 -5.21 -3.02
C PHE A 118 6.19 -4.30 -1.94
N ALA A 119 7.01 -4.84 -1.02
CA ALA A 119 7.71 -4.04 -0.04
C ALA A 119 8.65 -3.02 -0.70
N ALA A 120 9.40 -3.43 -1.72
CA ALA A 120 10.29 -2.53 -2.46
C ALA A 120 9.52 -1.40 -3.15
N VAL A 121 8.36 -1.71 -3.77
CA VAL A 121 7.49 -0.67 -4.36
C VAL A 121 6.98 0.30 -3.29
N CYS A 122 6.60 -0.19 -2.11
CA CYS A 122 6.19 0.68 -0.99
C CYS A 122 7.33 1.58 -0.51
N VAL A 123 8.57 1.07 -0.44
CA VAL A 123 9.75 1.87 -0.07
C VAL A 123 10.04 2.94 -1.14
N LEU A 124 9.96 2.59 -2.43
CA LEU A 124 10.11 3.56 -3.51
C LEU A 124 9.04 4.66 -3.43
N ALA A 125 7.80 4.31 -3.10
CA ALA A 125 6.74 5.29 -2.86
C ALA A 125 7.08 6.22 -1.69
N VAL A 126 7.58 5.68 -0.56
CA VAL A 126 8.04 6.49 0.58
C VAL A 126 9.14 7.46 0.15
N LEU A 127 10.16 6.99 -0.58
CA LEU A 127 11.27 7.83 -1.04
C LEU A 127 10.78 8.96 -1.96
N TYR A 128 9.87 8.65 -2.89
CA TYR A 128 9.27 9.63 -3.77
C TYR A 128 8.49 10.71 -2.97
N ILE A 129 7.67 10.30 -2.00
CA ILE A 129 6.89 11.23 -1.17
C ILE A 129 7.81 12.08 -0.29
N ALA A 130 8.89 11.50 0.25
CA ALA A 130 9.83 12.21 1.10
C ALA A 130 10.68 13.23 0.31
N GLY A 131 11.05 12.91 -0.94
CA GLY A 131 11.91 13.75 -1.77
C GLY A 131 11.19 14.80 -2.63
N ASN A 132 9.97 14.53 -3.09
CA ASN A 132 9.29 15.36 -4.11
C ASN A 132 8.00 16.06 -3.63
N VAL A 133 7.44 15.66 -2.50
CA VAL A 133 6.33 16.35 -1.81
C VAL A 133 6.95 17.13 -0.65
#